data_AF-A0A430QSG8-F1
#
_entry.id   AF-A0A430QSG8-F1
#
_cell.length_a   1.000
_cell.length_b   1.000
_cell.length_c   1.000
_cell.angle_alpha   90.00
_cell.angle_beta   90.00
_cell.angle_gamma   90.00
#
_symmetry.space_group_name_H-M   'P 1'
#
loop_
_entity.id
_entity.type
_entity.pdbx_description
1 polymer ?
#
loop_
_entity_poly.entity_id
_entity_poly.type
_entity_poly.pdbx_seq_one_letter_code
_entity_poly.pdbx_strand_id
1 'polypeptide(L)'
;MAKKIGNEMPTDLNAMDVGFLYCHQTIHLSRYFRYAIATALREKQRVIYTTPIKALSNQKYREFFEAFPEVGLLTGDATINPSASVLIMTTEILQSMLYK
;
A
#
# COMPACT_ATOMS: atom_id res chain seq x y z
N MET A 1 21.65 -24.38 16.04
CA MET A 1 21.26 -24.86 14.70
C MET A 1 20.22 -23.88 14.15
N ALA A 2 20.67 -22.90 13.37
CA ALA A 2 19.83 -21.82 12.87
C ALA A 2 18.94 -22.35 11.73
N LYS A 3 17.63 -22.36 11.95
CA LYS A 3 16.65 -22.72 10.92
C LYS A 3 16.67 -21.58 9.90
N LYS A 4 17.23 -21.87 8.72
CA LYS A 4 17.25 -21.01 7.54
C LYS A 4 15.79 -20.77 7.14
N ILE A 5 15.19 -19.70 7.65
CA ILE A 5 13.90 -19.21 7.16
C ILE A 5 14.16 -18.67 5.77
N GLY A 6 13.65 -19.42 4.78
CA GLY A 6 13.79 -19.13 3.38
C GLY A 6 13.33 -17.71 3.06
N ASN A 7 14.01 -17.12 2.09
CA ASN A 7 13.70 -15.84 1.49
C ASN A 7 12.49 -15.97 0.53
N GLU A 8 11.48 -16.75 0.96
CA GLU A 8 10.31 -17.11 0.19
C GLU A 8 9.16 -16.20 0.62
N MET A 9 8.91 -15.22 -0.24
CA MET A 9 7.85 -14.25 -0.14
C MET A 9 6.52 -15.00 -0.22
N PRO A 10 5.66 -14.98 0.82
CA PRO A 10 4.43 -15.77 0.82
C PRO A 10 3.52 -15.28 -0.31
N THR A 11 3.14 -16.19 -1.20
CA THR A 11 2.20 -15.94 -2.30
C THR A 11 0.76 -15.73 -1.84
N ASP A 12 0.47 -15.99 -0.55
CA ASP A 12 -0.88 -15.99 0.04
C ASP A 12 -1.12 -14.82 1.02
N LEU A 13 -0.33 -13.75 0.93
CA LEU A 13 -0.56 -12.54 1.72
C LEU A 13 -1.68 -11.71 1.08
N ASN A 14 -2.92 -11.99 1.49
CA ASN A 14 -4.03 -11.06 1.33
C ASN A 14 -3.60 -9.69 1.88
N ALA A 15 -3.87 -8.62 1.11
CA ALA A 15 -3.47 -7.23 1.42
C ALA A 15 -3.93 -6.71 2.81
N MET A 16 -4.74 -7.50 3.51
CA MET A 16 -5.32 -7.24 4.81
C MET A 16 -4.41 -7.60 6.00
N ASP A 17 -3.33 -8.38 5.80
CA ASP A 17 -2.48 -8.94 6.87
C ASP A 17 -1.04 -8.39 6.87
N VAL A 18 -0.86 -7.08 6.63
CA VAL A 18 0.47 -6.44 6.65
C VAL A 18 0.62 -5.37 7.72
N GLY A 19 -0.33 -5.32 8.66
CA GLY A 19 -0.54 -4.19 9.55
C GLY A 19 -0.05 -4.36 10.99
N PHE A 20 0.90 -5.23 11.33
CA PHE A 20 1.42 -5.27 12.72
C PHE A 20 2.89 -5.72 12.81
N LEU A 21 3.81 -4.84 12.40
CA LEU A 21 5.16 -4.85 12.98
C LEU A 21 5.69 -3.42 13.07
N TYR A 22 5.65 -2.87 14.29
CA TYR A 22 6.33 -1.62 14.61
C TYR A 22 7.84 -1.86 14.50
N CYS A 23 8.42 -1.59 13.33
CA CYS A 23 9.86 -1.41 13.18
C CYS A 23 10.11 -0.27 12.21
N HIS A 24 10.82 0.76 12.68
CA HIS A 24 11.30 1.93 11.95
C HIS A 24 11.39 1.72 10.43
N GLN A 25 10.56 2.42 9.65
CA GLN A 25 10.49 2.46 8.17
C GLN A 25 11.29 1.35 7.46
N THR A 26 10.91 0.09 7.69
CA THR A 26 11.71 -1.03 7.20
C THR A 26 11.37 -1.27 5.73
N ILE A 27 12.39 -1.20 4.87
CA ILE A 27 12.39 -1.46 3.43
C ILE A 27 11.51 -2.65 2.97
N HIS A 28 11.30 -3.62 3.86
CA HIS A 28 10.52 -4.82 3.61
C HIS A 28 9.05 -4.53 3.29
N LEU A 29 8.39 -3.64 4.03
CA LEU A 29 6.95 -3.36 3.84
C LEU A 29 6.67 -2.73 2.46
N SER A 30 7.58 -1.85 2.01
CA SER A 30 7.52 -1.29 0.66
C SER A 30 7.68 -2.39 -0.40
N ARG A 31 8.56 -3.37 -0.20
CA ARG A 31 8.76 -4.48 -1.14
C ARG A 31 7.54 -5.40 -1.26
N TYR A 32 6.87 -5.71 -0.15
CA TYR A 32 5.61 -6.47 -0.18
C TYR A 32 4.54 -5.72 -0.94
N PHE A 33 4.39 -4.42 -0.67
CA PHE A 33 3.38 -3.62 -1.34
C PHE A 33 3.64 -3.48 -2.85
N ARG A 34 4.89 -3.28 -3.27
CA ARG A 34 5.27 -3.25 -4.70
C ARG A 34 4.92 -4.56 -5.42
N TYR A 35 5.12 -5.70 -4.75
CA TYR A 35 4.76 -7.00 -5.30
C TYR A 35 3.24 -7.21 -5.38
N ALA A 36 2.50 -6.78 -4.36
CA ALA A 36 1.04 -6.81 -4.36
C ALA A 36 0.47 -5.94 -5.49
N ILE A 37 0.99 -4.73 -5.70
CA ILE A 37 0.64 -3.88 -6.84
C ILE A 37 0.93 -4.59 -8.17
N ALA A 38 2.15 -5.11 -8.35
CA ALA A 38 2.51 -5.79 -9.60
C ALA A 38 1.60 -6.99 -9.91
N THR A 39 1.18 -7.72 -8.88
CA THR A 39 0.25 -8.85 -9.02
C THR A 39 -1.15 -8.37 -9.35
N ALA A 40 -1.67 -7.38 -8.62
CA ALA A 40 -2.99 -6.82 -8.87
C ALA A 40 -3.11 -6.15 -10.24
N LEU A 41 -2.06 -5.46 -10.72
CA LEU A 41 -2.03 -4.90 -12.07
C LEU A 41 -2.13 -5.99 -13.15
N ARG A 42 -1.49 -7.15 -12.94
CA ARG A 42 -1.66 -8.32 -13.84
C ARG A 42 -3.08 -8.87 -13.82
N GLU A 43 -3.71 -8.87 -12.66
CA GLU A 43 -5.10 -9.34 -12.47
C GLU A 43 -6.16 -8.27 -12.79
N LYS A 44 -5.75 -7.08 -13.22
CA LYS A 44 -6.63 -5.90 -13.42
C LYS A 44 -7.47 -5.55 -12.17
N GLN A 45 -6.93 -5.85 -10.99
CA GLN A 45 -7.52 -5.51 -9.71
C GLN A 45 -7.00 -4.16 -9.19
N ARG A 46 -7.81 -3.52 -8.35
CA ARG A 46 -7.46 -2.26 -7.70
C ARG A 46 -6.87 -2.53 -6.33
N VAL A 47 -5.79 -1.84 -5.99
CA VAL A 47 -5.11 -1.97 -4.68
C VAL A 47 -5.27 -0.68 -3.89
N ILE A 48 -5.64 -0.81 -2.62
CA ILE A 48 -5.74 0.31 -1.70
C ILE A 48 -4.65 0.20 -0.64
N TYR A 49 -3.82 1.23 -0.51
CA TYR A 49 -2.86 1.40 0.56
C TYR A 49 -3.39 2.38 1.58
N THR A 50 -3.56 1.96 2.82
CA THR A 50 -4.02 2.84 3.89
C THR A 50 -2.89 3.22 4.83
N THR A 51 -2.84 4.50 5.18
CA THR A 51 -1.89 5.02 6.17
C THR A 51 -2.62 5.79 7.27
N PRO A 52 -2.20 5.67 8.53
CA PRO A 52 -2.85 6.39 9.63
C PRO A 52 -2.54 7.90 9.65
N ILE A 53 -1.50 8.35 8.94
CA ILE A 53 -1.01 9.75 9.01
C ILE A 53 -0.87 10.33 7.60
N LYS A 54 -1.51 11.48 7.35
CA LYS A 54 -1.49 12.21 6.06
C LYS A 54 -0.08 12.55 5.55
N ALA A 55 0.84 12.91 6.44
CA ALA A 55 2.22 13.19 6.05
C ALA A 55 2.91 11.95 5.44
N LEU A 56 2.60 10.77 5.97
CA LEU A 56 3.15 9.50 5.50
C LEU A 56 2.52 9.06 4.18
N SER A 57 1.21 9.30 3.96
CA SER A 57 0.59 9.03 2.66
C SER A 57 1.24 9.84 1.54
N ASN A 58 1.50 11.13 1.77
CA ASN A 58 2.17 11.98 0.78
C ASN A 58 3.61 11.54 0.48
N GLN A 59 4.36 11.14 1.52
CA GLN A 59 5.70 10.60 1.33
C GLN A 59 5.67 9.31 0.49
N LYS A 60 4.78 8.37 0.83
CA LYS A 60 4.65 7.10 0.11
C LYS A 60 4.08 7.27 -1.30
N TYR A 61 3.18 8.23 -1.52
CA TYR A 61 2.71 8.57 -2.85
C TYR A 61 3.85 8.98 -3.76
N ARG A 62 4.76 9.84 -3.31
CA ARG A 62 5.93 10.23 -4.12
C ARG A 62 6.83 9.02 -4.43
N GLU A 63 7.17 8.21 -3.43
CA GLU A 63 7.98 7.01 -3.64
C GLU A 63 7.32 6.02 -4.63
N PHE A 64 6.00 5.82 -4.55
CA PHE A 64 5.28 4.91 -5.44
C PHE A 64 5.00 5.52 -6.80
N PHE A 65 4.86 6.83 -6.92
CA PHE A 65 4.67 7.54 -8.19
C PHE A 65 5.92 7.44 -9.06
N GLU A 66 7.11 7.46 -8.45
CA GLU A 66 8.37 7.20 -9.16
C GLU A 66 8.47 5.75 -9.66
N ALA A 67 7.86 4.79 -8.96
CA ALA A 67 7.91 3.37 -9.32
C ALA A 67 6.78 2.93 -10.27
N PHE A 68 5.59 3.53 -10.15
CA PHE A 68 4.38 3.19 -10.89
C PHE A 68 3.61 4.46 -11.26
N PRO A 69 3.41 4.73 -12.56
CA PRO A 69 2.69 5.93 -13.01
C PRO A 69 1.18 5.89 -12.71
N GLU A 70 0.61 4.71 -12.47
CA GLU A 70 -0.82 4.51 -12.18
C GLU A 70 -1.15 4.51 -10.68
N VAL A 71 -0.58 5.47 -9.93
CA VAL A 71 -0.89 5.68 -8.50
C VAL A 71 -1.68 6.96 -8.27
N GLY A 72 -2.68 6.86 -7.40
CA GLY A 72 -3.52 7.95 -6.93
C GLY A 72 -3.41 8.16 -5.43
N LEU A 73 -3.85 9.32 -4.97
CA LEU A 73 -3.86 9.73 -3.58
C LEU A 73 -5.26 10.24 -3.21
N LEU A 74 -5.89 9.69 -2.18
CA LEU A 74 -7.12 10.21 -1.58
C LEU A 74 -6.87 10.55 -0.13
N THR A 75 -6.79 11.83 0.15
CA THR A 75 -6.75 12.36 1.51
C THR A 75 -7.93 13.30 1.70
N GLY A 76 -8.23 13.65 2.95
CA GLY A 76 -9.28 14.63 3.24
C GLY A 76 -9.00 16.02 2.65
N ASP A 77 -7.73 16.34 2.38
CA ASP A 77 -7.31 17.66 1.90
C ASP A 77 -7.04 17.68 0.39
N ALA A 78 -6.56 16.57 -0.19
CA ALA A 78 -6.23 16.47 -1.61
C ALA A 78 -6.64 15.12 -2.19
N THR A 79 -7.26 15.17 -3.37
CA THR A 79 -7.59 14.00 -4.19
C THR A 79 -6.85 14.10 -5.51
N ILE A 80 -5.96 13.14 -5.77
CA ILE A 80 -5.12 13.05 -6.96
C ILE A 80 -5.41 11.71 -7.63
N ASN A 81 -5.81 11.74 -8.90
CA ASN A 81 -6.07 10.57 -9.74
C ASN A 81 -6.86 9.43 -9.04
N PRO A 82 -8.14 9.67 -8.63
CA PRO A 82 -8.95 8.66 -7.94
C PRO A 82 -9.32 7.45 -8.83
N SER A 83 -9.13 7.57 -10.14
CA SER A 83 -9.34 6.48 -11.12
C SER A 83 -8.13 5.55 -11.25
N ALA A 84 -7.04 5.82 -10.54
CA ALA A 84 -5.85 4.98 -10.59
C ALA A 84 -6.12 3.54 -10.09
N SER A 85 -5.31 2.61 -10.62
CA SER A 85 -5.30 1.20 -10.23
C SER A 85 -4.78 1.02 -8.80
N VAL A 86 -3.82 1.86 -8.39
CA VAL A 86 -3.30 1.90 -7.01
C VAL A 86 -3.76 3.18 -6.34
N LEU A 87 -4.41 3.07 -5.18
CA LEU A 87 -4.89 4.20 -4.42
C LEU A 87 -4.26 4.24 -3.04
N ILE A 88 -3.61 5.34 -2.71
CA ILE A 88 -3.10 5.61 -1.37
C ILE A 88 -4.11 6.50 -0.65
N MET A 89 -4.57 6.11 0.52
CA MET A 89 -5.52 6.90 1.29
C MET A 89 -5.25 6.87 2.79
N THR A 90 -5.85 7.80 3.53
CA THR A 90 -5.80 7.72 4.99
C THR A 90 -6.87 6.78 5.55
N THR A 91 -6.63 6.23 6.74
CA THR A 91 -7.61 5.40 7.45
C THR A 91 -8.92 6.15 7.69
N GLU A 92 -8.89 7.47 7.91
CA GLU A 92 -10.08 8.32 8.04
C GLU A 92 -10.95 8.32 6.78
N ILE A 93 -10.32 8.38 5.60
CA ILE A 93 -11.03 8.37 4.31
C ILE A 93 -11.58 6.99 4.02
N LEU A 94 -10.80 5.94 4.27
CA LEU A 94 -11.29 4.57 4.16
C LEU A 94 -12.48 4.34 5.10
N GLN A 95 -12.39 4.82 6.34
CA GLN A 95 -13.48 4.75 7.30
C GLN A 95 -14.71 5.51 6.78
N SER A 96 -14.54 6.73 6.30
CA SER A 96 -15.66 7.50 5.71
C SER A 96 -16.32 6.79 4.52
N MET A 97 -15.58 6.00 3.74
CA MET A 97 -16.12 5.20 2.64
C MET A 97 -16.86 3.95 3.10
N LEU A 98 -16.46 3.33 4.21
CA LEU A 98 -17.10 2.12 4.76
C LEU A 98 -18.36 2.41 5.58
N TYR A 99 -18.43 3.59 6.21
CA TYR A 99 -19.56 4.01 7.04
C TYR A 99 -20.67 4.75 6.26
N LYS A 100 -20.62 4.74 4.92
CA LYS A 100 -21.70 5.17 4.03
C LYS A 100 -22.49 3.98 3.53
#